data_AF-A0A261FNS3-F1
#
_entry.id   AF-A0A261FNS3-F1
#
_cell.length_a   1.000
_cell.length_b   1.000
_cell.length_c   1.000
_cell.angle_alpha   90.00
_cell.angle_beta   90.00
_cell.angle_gamma   90.00
#
_symmetry.space_group_name_H-M   'P 1'
#
loop_
_entity.id
_entity.type
_entity.pdbx_description
1 polymer ?
#
loop_
_entity_poly.entity_id
_entity_poly.type
_entity_poly.pdbx_seq_one_letter_code
_entity_poly.pdbx_strand_id
1 'polypeptide(L)'
;MSNKVPITQPFTSPNPLAAWWQRFSVKHKLLAQFVMFYAFSLFVTVLQYAMLTFLPDLFYRYTDWCTIPAQLIHLTLGPVDTYVFDYPVTGDATGGMGYFAAFAITLFVAQCINFPMQRNITFRSKGNIWFQIAWYVVAFVLITIVCSFLMGLYVPLLKGLVPPAVYNILITVVNGGVQMVIYFPIYKIIFPEGEATERAS
;
A
#
# COMPACT_ATOMS: atom_id res chain seq x y z
N MET A 1 7.87 -32.42 49.87
CA MET A 1 8.34 -31.03 50.02
C MET A 1 8.80 -30.55 48.65
N SER A 2 8.01 -29.67 48.01
CA SER A 2 8.23 -29.22 46.63
C SER A 2 9.30 -28.13 46.62
N ASN A 3 10.43 -28.41 45.98
CA ASN A 3 11.55 -27.48 45.83
C ASN A 3 11.23 -26.52 44.68
N LYS A 4 10.77 -25.30 44.99
CA LYS A 4 10.59 -24.24 43.97
C LYS A 4 11.92 -23.54 43.75
N VAL A 5 12.57 -23.88 42.64
CA VAL A 5 13.66 -23.08 42.06
C VAL A 5 13.08 -21.71 41.66
N PRO A 6 13.63 -20.57 42.14
CA PRO A 6 13.22 -19.27 41.63
C PRO A 6 13.87 -19.09 40.25
N ILE A 7 13.09 -19.30 39.19
CA ILE A 7 13.53 -18.99 37.83
C ILE A 7 13.49 -17.47 37.66
N THR A 8 14.56 -16.81 38.08
CA THR A 8 14.91 -15.48 37.59
C THR A 8 15.55 -15.66 36.21
N GLN A 9 14.75 -15.62 35.15
CA GLN A 9 15.30 -15.49 33.80
C GLN A 9 15.94 -14.09 33.68
N PRO A 10 17.18 -13.98 33.19
CA PRO A 10 17.86 -12.70 33.05
C PRO A 10 17.13 -11.88 31.98
N PHE A 11 16.72 -10.66 32.34
CA PHE A 11 16.40 -9.63 31.36
C PHE A 11 17.66 -9.46 30.50
N THR A 12 17.68 -10.04 29.30
CA THR A 12 18.68 -9.70 28.31
C THR A 12 18.58 -8.19 28.11
N SER A 13 19.67 -7.48 28.43
CA SER A 13 19.73 -6.03 28.29
C SER A 13 19.23 -5.66 26.90
N PRO A 14 18.11 -4.92 26.76
CA PRO A 14 17.76 -4.41 25.45
C PRO A 14 18.97 -3.59 25.02
N ASN A 15 19.44 -3.78 23.79
CA ASN A 15 20.40 -2.88 23.13
C ASN A 15 20.17 -1.45 23.67
N PRO A 16 21.20 -0.71 24.13
CA PRO A 16 21.01 0.60 24.78
C PRO A 16 20.09 1.54 23.98
N LEU A 17 20.09 1.42 22.64
CA LEU A 17 19.15 2.08 21.75
C LEU A 17 17.69 1.60 21.91
N ALA A 18 17.47 0.29 22.01
CA ALA A 18 16.17 -0.31 22.29
C ALA A 18 15.65 0.06 23.69
N ALA A 19 16.50 0.09 24.72
CA ALA A 19 16.13 0.50 26.07
C ALA A 19 15.76 2.00 26.13
N TRP A 20 16.53 2.84 25.43
CA TRP A 20 16.23 4.26 25.25
C TRP A 20 14.91 4.46 24.49
N TRP A 21 14.70 3.73 23.40
CA TRP A 21 13.49 3.77 22.61
C TRP A 21 12.26 3.38 23.42
N GLN A 22 12.33 2.33 24.24
CA GLN A 22 11.25 1.93 25.14
C GLN A 22 10.86 3.06 26.11
N ARG A 23 11.85 3.72 26.71
CA ARG A 23 11.61 4.85 27.62
C ARG A 23 11.01 6.04 26.89
N PHE A 24 11.50 6.33 25.68
CA PHE A 24 10.98 7.39 24.82
C PHE A 24 9.54 7.12 24.35
N SER A 25 9.23 5.90 23.91
CA SER A 25 7.91 5.52 23.42
C SER A 25 6.85 5.53 24.51
N VAL A 26 7.22 5.23 25.76
CA VAL A 26 6.31 5.34 26.90
C VAL A 26 6.01 6.80 27.24
N LYS A 27 7.02 7.68 27.17
CA LYS A 27 6.90 9.11 27.50
C LYS A 27 6.23 9.93 26.38
N HIS A 28 6.49 9.61 25.12
CA HIS A 28 5.99 10.32 23.94
C HIS A 28 5.29 9.38 22.96
N LYS A 29 4.20 8.73 23.42
CA LYS A 29 3.46 7.72 22.65
C LYS A 29 3.10 8.17 21.24
N LEU A 30 2.54 9.36 21.08
CA LEU A 30 2.09 9.87 19.77
C LEU A 30 3.25 10.12 18.82
N LEU A 31 4.34 10.71 19.33
CA LEU A 31 5.54 10.97 18.53
C LEU A 31 6.24 9.67 18.12
N ALA A 32 6.33 8.70 19.03
CA ALA A 32 6.89 7.38 18.72
C ALA A 32 6.04 6.63 17.67
N GLN A 33 4.71 6.71 17.76
CA GLN A 33 3.81 6.17 16.73
C GLN A 33 4.03 6.83 15.37
N PHE A 34 4.14 8.17 15.34
CA PHE A 34 4.40 8.92 14.12
C PHE A 34 5.75 8.54 13.50
N VAL A 35 6.81 8.45 14.30
CA VAL A 35 8.14 8.05 13.81
C VAL A 35 8.11 6.63 13.24
N MET A 36 7.47 5.67 13.91
CA MET A 36 7.33 4.31 13.38
C MET A 36 6.50 4.28 12.09
N PHE A 37 5.38 5.00 12.06
CA PHE A 37 4.54 5.13 10.87
C PHE A 37 5.34 5.70 9.70
N TYR A 38 6.10 6.78 9.92
CA TYR A 38 6.92 7.41 8.89
C TYR A 38 8.04 6.49 8.41
N ALA A 39 8.75 5.83 9.33
CA ALA A 39 9.84 4.89 8.99
C ALA A 39 9.32 3.70 8.16
N PHE A 40 8.19 3.10 8.55
CA PHE A 40 7.56 2.04 7.77
C PHE A 40 7.04 2.54 6.42
N SER A 41 6.42 3.72 6.37
CA SER A 41 5.95 4.31 5.11
C SER A 41 7.10 4.52 4.14
N LEU A 42 8.21 5.11 4.61
CA LEU A 42 9.43 5.27 3.81
C LEU A 42 9.99 3.92 3.36
N PHE A 43 10.05 2.92 4.26
CA PHE A 43 10.52 1.59 3.93
C PHE A 43 9.68 0.97 2.80
N VAL A 44 8.35 1.04 2.89
CA VAL A 44 7.46 0.53 1.84
C VAL A 44 7.63 1.31 0.54
N THR A 45 7.83 2.62 0.58
CA THR A 45 8.11 3.42 -0.62
C THR A 45 9.43 3.01 -1.28
N VAL A 46 10.52 2.90 -0.51
CA VAL A 46 11.83 2.49 -1.01
C VAL A 46 11.78 1.06 -1.54
N LEU A 47 11.07 0.16 -0.85
CA LEU A 47 10.90 -1.22 -1.28
C LEU A 47 10.14 -1.29 -2.60
N GLN A 48 9.03 -0.56 -2.75
CA GLN A 48 8.30 -0.52 -4.01
C GLN A 48 9.15 0.04 -5.15
N TYR A 49 9.91 1.11 -4.90
CA TYR A 49 10.81 1.68 -5.89
C TYR A 49 11.89 0.68 -6.31
N ALA A 50 12.54 0.01 -5.35
CA ALA A 50 13.53 -1.02 -5.63
C ALA A 50 12.90 -2.18 -6.42
N MET A 51 11.73 -2.65 -5.99
CA MET A 51 11.01 -3.72 -6.68
C MET A 51 10.69 -3.35 -8.13
N LEU A 52 10.10 -2.18 -8.39
CA LEU A 52 9.82 -1.72 -9.76
C LEU A 52 11.09 -1.40 -10.57
N THR A 53 12.21 -1.16 -9.92
CA THR A 53 13.50 -0.97 -10.62
C THR A 53 14.08 -2.31 -11.07
N PHE A 54 13.94 -3.38 -10.28
CA PHE A 54 14.64 -4.65 -10.56
C PHE A 54 13.74 -5.79 -11.09
N LEU A 55 12.47 -5.87 -10.66
CA LEU A 55 11.57 -6.96 -11.07
C LEU A 55 11.24 -6.94 -12.57
N PRO A 56 10.95 -5.79 -13.21
CA PRO A 56 10.68 -5.79 -14.64
C PRO A 56 11.88 -6.27 -15.44
N ASP A 57 13.09 -5.82 -15.10
CA ASP A 57 14.34 -6.28 -15.72
C ASP A 57 14.58 -7.78 -15.50
N LEU A 58 14.24 -8.29 -14.32
CA LEU A 58 14.31 -9.71 -14.03
C LEU A 58 13.36 -10.51 -14.95
N PHE A 59 12.11 -10.07 -15.09
CA PHE A 59 11.18 -10.73 -16.01
C PHE A 59 11.64 -10.62 -17.45
N TYR A 60 12.06 -9.45 -17.91
CA TYR A 60 12.55 -9.26 -19.27
C TYR A 60 13.73 -10.18 -19.62
N ARG A 61 14.64 -10.41 -18.67
CA ARG A 61 15.84 -11.24 -18.89
C ARG A 61 15.57 -12.75 -18.84
N TYR A 62 14.61 -13.19 -18.03
CA TYR A 62 14.40 -14.60 -17.73
C TYR A 62 13.06 -15.16 -18.26
N THR A 63 12.16 -14.32 -18.78
CA THR A 63 10.87 -14.72 -19.34
C THR A 63 10.51 -13.90 -20.59
N ASP A 64 9.68 -14.49 -21.45
CA ASP A 64 9.13 -13.78 -22.62
C ASP A 64 7.89 -12.93 -22.28
N TRP A 65 7.63 -12.66 -21.01
CA TRP A 65 6.38 -12.01 -20.59
C TRP A 65 6.29 -10.55 -21.04
N CYS A 66 7.41 -9.87 -21.22
CA CYS A 66 7.45 -8.50 -21.74
C CYS A 66 7.07 -8.42 -23.23
N THR A 67 7.10 -9.54 -23.97
CA THR A 67 6.68 -9.57 -25.39
C THR A 67 5.19 -9.83 -25.56
N ILE A 68 4.46 -10.09 -24.47
CA ILE A 68 3.02 -10.34 -24.49
C ILE A 68 2.33 -9.07 -23.97
N PRO A 69 1.37 -8.48 -24.70
CA PRO A 69 0.67 -7.29 -24.23
C PRO A 69 -0.21 -7.60 -23.01
N ALA A 70 -0.12 -6.78 -21.97
CA ALA A 70 -1.03 -6.81 -20.82
C ALA A 70 -2.03 -5.65 -20.93
N GLN A 71 -2.98 -5.80 -21.87
CA GLN A 71 -4.06 -4.84 -22.08
C GLN A 71 -5.37 -5.45 -21.58
N LEU A 72 -5.77 -5.06 -20.37
CA LEU A 72 -6.93 -5.64 -19.68
C LEU A 72 -8.06 -4.62 -19.55
N ILE A 73 -9.29 -5.09 -19.80
CA ILE A 73 -10.54 -4.35 -19.70
C ILE A 73 -10.51 -3.13 -20.63
N HIS A 74 -10.88 -3.36 -21.89
CA HIS A 74 -11.01 -2.31 -22.90
C HIS A 74 -12.23 -1.44 -22.60
N LEU A 75 -12.05 -0.12 -22.64
CA LEU A 75 -13.08 0.86 -22.38
C LEU A 75 -13.05 1.94 -23.46
N THR A 76 -14.17 2.06 -24.17
CA THR A 76 -14.39 3.15 -25.12
C THR A 76 -15.37 4.14 -24.49
N LEU A 77 -14.86 5.30 -24.06
CA LEU A 77 -15.63 6.38 -23.44
C LEU A 77 -15.56 7.62 -24.34
N GLY A 78 -16.45 7.67 -25.33
CA GLY A 78 -16.53 8.77 -26.28
C GLY A 78 -15.22 8.91 -27.09
N PRO A 79 -14.48 10.03 -26.98
CA PRO A 79 -13.22 10.22 -27.71
C PRO A 79 -12.03 9.46 -27.08
N VAL A 80 -12.19 8.88 -25.88
CA VAL A 80 -11.12 8.15 -25.20
C VAL A 80 -11.31 6.66 -25.40
N ASP A 81 -10.34 6.04 -26.08
CA ASP A 81 -10.26 4.60 -26.26
C ASP A 81 -9.03 4.09 -25.50
N THR A 82 -9.25 3.42 -24.36
CA THR A 82 -8.18 3.03 -23.45
C THR A 82 -8.45 1.69 -22.78
N TYR A 83 -7.43 1.08 -22.20
CA TYR A 83 -7.56 -0.05 -21.29
C TYR A 83 -7.48 0.43 -19.83
N VAL A 84 -8.14 -0.27 -18.91
CA VAL A 84 -7.97 -0.02 -17.46
C VAL A 84 -6.53 -0.30 -17.05
N PHE A 85 -5.96 -1.39 -17.56
CA PHE A 85 -4.55 -1.69 -17.46
C PHE A 85 -3.99 -1.68 -18.87
N ASP A 86 -3.27 -0.63 -19.22
CA ASP A 86 -2.67 -0.45 -20.55
C ASP A 86 -1.16 -0.64 -20.47
N TYR A 87 -0.71 -1.89 -20.60
CA TYR A 87 0.69 -2.26 -20.67
C TYR A 87 1.02 -2.85 -22.05
N PRO A 88 1.18 -2.01 -23.08
CA PRO A 88 1.57 -2.46 -24.41
C PRO A 88 3.00 -3.01 -24.39
N VAL A 89 3.36 -3.77 -25.43
CA VAL A 89 4.74 -4.22 -25.62
C VAL A 89 5.59 -3.03 -26.07
N THR A 90 6.60 -2.69 -25.29
CA THR A 90 7.51 -1.55 -25.55
C THR A 90 8.84 -1.99 -26.19
N GLY A 91 9.12 -3.29 -26.23
CA GLY A 91 10.41 -3.84 -26.65
C GLY A 91 11.47 -3.86 -25.55
N ASP A 92 11.16 -3.35 -24.37
CA ASP A 92 12.01 -3.34 -23.17
C ASP A 92 11.25 -3.84 -21.94
N ALA A 93 11.87 -3.73 -20.76
CA ALA A 93 11.30 -4.15 -19.49
C ALA A 93 10.12 -3.28 -19.00
N THR A 94 9.83 -2.14 -19.65
CA THR A 94 8.82 -1.19 -19.19
C THR A 94 7.40 -1.49 -19.69
N GLY A 95 7.23 -2.58 -20.45
CA GLY A 95 5.98 -2.96 -21.07
C GLY A 95 5.62 -4.44 -20.96
N GLY A 96 4.46 -4.76 -21.52
CA GLY A 96 3.91 -6.12 -21.57
C GLY A 96 3.53 -6.72 -20.21
N MET A 97 3.22 -8.01 -20.21
CA MET A 97 2.81 -8.76 -19.02
C MET A 97 3.90 -8.81 -17.95
N GLY A 98 5.17 -8.73 -18.35
CA GLY A 98 6.30 -8.69 -17.41
C GLY A 98 6.25 -7.48 -16.50
N TYR A 99 6.08 -6.27 -17.05
CA TYR A 99 5.95 -5.05 -16.24
C TYR A 99 4.66 -5.07 -15.40
N PHE A 100 3.54 -5.52 -15.98
CA PHE A 100 2.30 -5.68 -15.23
C PHE A 100 2.44 -6.63 -14.04
N ALA A 101 3.11 -7.77 -14.21
CA ALA A 101 3.38 -8.72 -13.14
C ALA A 101 4.28 -8.12 -12.05
N ALA A 102 5.35 -7.41 -12.45
CA ALA A 102 6.21 -6.69 -11.51
C ALA A 102 5.43 -5.66 -10.69
N PHE A 103 4.56 -4.89 -11.34
CA PHE A 103 3.67 -3.93 -10.69
C PHE A 103 2.70 -4.62 -9.72
N ALA A 104 2.03 -5.69 -10.14
CA ALA A 104 1.09 -6.43 -9.30
C ALA A 104 1.77 -7.04 -8.07
N ILE A 105 2.94 -7.67 -8.23
CA ILE A 105 3.72 -8.23 -7.13
C ILE A 105 4.17 -7.13 -6.18
N THR A 106 4.65 -6.00 -6.71
CA THR A 106 5.08 -4.86 -5.90
C THR A 106 3.94 -4.30 -5.06
N LEU A 107 2.78 -4.08 -5.68
CA LEU A 107 1.59 -3.63 -4.97
C LEU A 107 1.16 -4.63 -3.89
N PHE A 108 1.14 -5.93 -4.21
CA PHE A 108 0.77 -6.96 -3.25
C PHE A 108 1.69 -6.95 -2.02
N VAL A 109 3.00 -6.92 -2.21
CA VAL A 109 3.99 -6.84 -1.12
C VAL A 109 3.79 -5.57 -0.29
N ALA A 110 3.56 -4.43 -0.95
CA ALA A 110 3.27 -3.18 -0.26
C ALA A 110 2.02 -3.29 0.63
N GLN A 111 0.94 -3.91 0.13
CA GLN A 111 -0.28 -4.14 0.92
C GLN A 111 -0.03 -5.10 2.10
N CYS A 112 0.77 -6.15 1.91
CA CYS A 112 1.13 -7.07 3.00
C CYS A 112 1.86 -6.38 4.15
N ILE A 113 2.59 -5.29 3.89
CA ILE A 113 3.29 -4.50 4.92
C ILE A 113 2.38 -3.40 5.48
N ASN A 114 1.62 -2.72 4.61
CA ASN A 114 0.72 -1.64 5.00
C ASN A 114 -0.42 -2.14 5.90
N PHE A 115 -0.98 -3.33 5.65
CA PHE A 115 -2.09 -3.85 6.44
C PHE A 115 -1.74 -4.05 7.93
N PRO A 116 -0.66 -4.76 8.32
CA PRO A 116 -0.21 -4.83 9.70
C PRO A 116 0.06 -3.46 10.32
N MET A 117 0.65 -2.54 9.56
CA MET A 117 0.96 -1.19 10.02
C MET A 117 -0.33 -0.41 10.35
N GLN A 118 -1.27 -0.33 9.41
CA GLN A 118 -2.53 0.39 9.60
C GLN A 118 -3.31 -0.18 10.78
N ARG A 119 -3.34 -1.50 10.93
CA ARG A 119 -4.07 -2.14 12.02
C ARG A 119 -3.42 -1.94 13.39
N ASN A 120 -2.12 -2.17 13.52
CA ASN A 120 -1.45 -2.18 14.82
C ASN A 120 -1.12 -0.78 15.34
N ILE A 121 -0.79 0.16 14.46
CA ILE A 121 -0.32 1.49 14.84
C ILE A 121 -1.46 2.51 14.77
N THR A 122 -2.22 2.53 13.66
CA THR A 122 -3.21 3.58 13.38
C THR A 122 -4.57 3.30 14.02
N PHE A 123 -5.13 2.10 13.86
CA PHE A 123 -6.52 1.83 14.28
C PHE A 123 -6.65 1.01 15.57
N ARG A 124 -5.56 0.39 16.08
CA ARG A 124 -5.53 -0.47 17.28
C ARG A 124 -6.73 -1.44 17.37
N SER A 125 -7.16 -1.99 16.23
CA SER A 125 -8.43 -2.70 16.19
C SER A 125 -8.34 -4.12 16.76
N LYS A 126 -9.17 -4.40 17.77
CA LYS A 126 -9.44 -5.73 18.34
C LYS A 126 -10.59 -6.48 17.64
N GLY A 127 -11.08 -5.99 16.50
CA GLY A 127 -12.14 -6.63 15.73
C GLY A 127 -11.72 -7.93 15.02
N ASN A 128 -12.66 -8.58 14.34
CA ASN A 128 -12.41 -9.82 13.60
C ASN A 128 -11.41 -9.60 12.44
N ILE A 129 -10.25 -10.28 12.53
CA ILE A 129 -9.14 -10.20 11.58
C ILE A 129 -9.60 -10.46 10.14
N TRP A 130 -10.38 -11.52 9.95
CA TRP A 130 -10.75 -12.00 8.62
C TRP A 130 -11.66 -11.03 7.89
N PHE A 131 -12.58 -10.38 8.61
CA PHE A 131 -13.46 -9.36 8.05
C PHE A 131 -12.70 -8.11 7.62
N GLN A 132 -11.72 -7.67 8.43
CA GLN A 132 -10.88 -6.51 8.09
C GLN A 132 -10.01 -6.79 6.88
N ILE A 133 -9.41 -7.99 6.79
CA ILE A 133 -8.62 -8.41 5.63
C ILE A 133 -9.49 -8.43 4.38
N ALA A 134 -10.67 -9.04 4.43
CA ALA A 134 -11.56 -9.14 3.27
C ALA A 134 -11.91 -7.77 2.69
N TRP A 135 -12.35 -6.83 3.54
CA TRP A 135 -12.67 -5.48 3.09
C TRP A 135 -11.45 -4.66 2.68
N TYR A 136 -10.29 -4.87 3.30
CA TYR A 136 -9.05 -4.25 2.89
C TYR A 136 -8.63 -4.69 1.48
N VAL A 137 -8.76 -5.99 1.19
CA VAL A 137 -8.50 -6.54 -0.15
C VAL A 137 -9.48 -5.96 -1.16
N VAL A 138 -10.77 -5.85 -0.83
CA VAL A 138 -11.77 -5.20 -1.68
C VAL A 138 -11.39 -3.73 -1.94
N ALA A 139 -11.03 -2.97 -0.91
CA ALA A 139 -10.57 -1.59 -1.05
C ALA A 139 -9.37 -1.50 -1.98
N PHE A 140 -8.38 -2.35 -1.77
CA PHE A 140 -7.16 -2.40 -2.56
C PHE A 140 -7.44 -2.67 -4.04
N VAL A 141 -8.30 -3.65 -4.35
CA VAL A 141 -8.68 -3.97 -5.74
C VAL A 141 -9.43 -2.80 -6.37
N LEU A 142 -10.40 -2.21 -5.67
CA LEU A 142 -11.15 -1.05 -6.17
C LEU A 142 -10.26 0.16 -6.43
N ILE A 143 -9.37 0.49 -5.49
CA ILE A 143 -8.39 1.58 -5.65
C ILE A 143 -7.50 1.31 -6.85
N THR A 144 -6.98 0.09 -6.99
CA THR A 144 -6.09 -0.27 -8.11
C THR A 144 -6.80 -0.10 -9.44
N ILE A 145 -8.04 -0.58 -9.57
CA ILE A 145 -8.85 -0.45 -10.79
C ILE A 145 -9.13 1.02 -11.10
N VAL A 146 -9.62 1.79 -10.12
CA VAL A 146 -9.98 3.20 -10.32
C VAL A 146 -8.75 4.05 -10.64
N CYS A 147 -7.64 3.87 -9.93
CA CYS A 147 -6.39 4.59 -10.21
C CYS A 147 -5.85 4.25 -11.60
N SER A 148 -5.86 2.96 -12.00
CA SER A 148 -5.35 2.54 -13.32
C SER A 148 -6.26 3.05 -14.43
N PHE A 149 -7.58 3.02 -14.24
CA PHE A 149 -8.55 3.62 -15.15
C PHE A 149 -8.35 5.12 -15.30
N LEU A 150 -8.23 5.86 -14.19
CA LEU A 150 -8.00 7.31 -14.23
C LEU A 150 -6.67 7.62 -14.92
N MET A 151 -5.60 6.87 -14.63
CA MET A 151 -4.33 6.97 -15.35
C MET A 151 -4.54 6.82 -16.86
N GLY A 152 -5.29 5.81 -17.31
CA GLY A 152 -5.63 5.63 -18.72
C GLY A 152 -6.36 6.82 -19.33
N LEU A 153 -7.18 7.54 -18.57
CA LEU A 153 -7.87 8.75 -19.04
C LEU A 153 -6.95 9.98 -19.10
N TYR A 154 -6.22 10.29 -18.02
CA TYR A 154 -5.49 11.58 -17.93
C TYR A 154 -4.07 11.52 -18.50
N VAL A 155 -3.41 10.35 -18.50
CA VAL A 155 -2.03 10.25 -19.00
C VAL A 155 -1.93 10.63 -20.48
N PRO A 156 -2.81 10.14 -21.38
CA PRO A 156 -2.83 10.58 -22.77
C PRO A 156 -3.10 12.09 -22.92
N LEU A 157 -3.99 12.64 -22.09
CA LEU A 157 -4.33 14.07 -22.12
C LEU A 157 -3.16 14.97 -21.69
N LEU A 158 -2.30 14.48 -20.78
CA LEU A 158 -1.30 15.31 -20.10
C LEU A 158 0.13 15.14 -20.61
N LYS A 159 0.50 14.00 -21.21
CA LYS A 159 1.86 13.75 -21.71
C LYS A 159 2.37 14.81 -22.71
N GLY A 160 1.48 15.54 -23.38
CA GLY A 160 1.83 16.63 -24.29
C GLY A 160 1.72 18.05 -23.70
N LEU A 161 1.12 18.21 -22.51
CA LEU A 161 0.72 19.52 -21.98
C LEU A 161 1.52 19.98 -20.76
N VAL A 162 2.07 19.06 -19.96
CA VAL A 162 2.69 19.39 -18.68
C VAL A 162 4.09 18.79 -18.50
N PRO A 163 5.01 19.51 -17.83
CA PRO A 163 6.33 18.98 -17.50
C PRO A 163 6.28 17.73 -16.58
N PRO A 164 7.29 16.85 -16.62
CA PRO A 164 7.34 15.62 -15.83
C PRO A 164 7.18 15.82 -14.31
N ALA A 165 7.68 16.94 -13.77
CA ALA A 165 7.55 17.25 -12.34
C ALA A 165 6.08 17.49 -11.94
N VAL A 166 5.32 18.20 -12.77
CA VAL A 166 3.89 18.47 -12.56
C VAL A 166 3.08 17.17 -12.71
N TYR A 167 3.47 16.34 -13.69
CA TYR A 167 2.89 15.02 -13.90
C TYR A 167 2.99 14.11 -12.66
N ASN A 168 4.18 14.01 -12.05
CA ASN A 168 4.40 13.18 -10.85
C ASN A 168 3.60 13.66 -9.63
N ILE A 169 3.48 14.99 -9.46
CA ILE A 169 2.66 15.57 -8.39
C ILE A 169 1.19 15.23 -8.63
N LEU A 170 0.70 15.39 -9.86
CA LEU A 170 -0.68 15.09 -10.19
C LEU A 170 -1.02 13.63 -9.95
N ILE A 171 -0.16 12.70 -10.39
CA ILE A 171 -0.32 11.26 -10.09
C ILE A 171 -0.46 11.03 -8.59
N THR A 172 0.41 11.67 -7.80
CA THR A 172 0.43 11.51 -6.35
C THR A 172 -0.87 12.01 -5.72
N VAL A 173 -1.36 13.17 -6.17
CA VAL A 173 -2.61 13.77 -5.68
C VAL A 173 -3.82 12.93 -6.10
N VAL A 174 -3.89 12.46 -7.35
CA VAL A 174 -5.00 11.63 -7.84
C VAL A 174 -5.03 10.30 -7.10
N ASN A 175 -3.89 9.60 -7.02
CA ASN A 175 -3.80 8.32 -6.32
C ASN A 175 -4.15 8.47 -4.82
N GLY A 176 -3.67 9.53 -4.17
CA GLY A 176 -4.00 9.83 -2.78
C GLY A 176 -5.48 10.16 -2.59
N GLY A 177 -6.06 10.97 -3.48
CA GLY A 177 -7.48 11.35 -3.45
C GLY A 177 -8.41 10.16 -3.65
N VAL A 178 -8.13 9.31 -4.64
CA VAL A 178 -8.90 8.07 -4.89
C VAL A 178 -8.83 7.15 -3.67
N GLN A 179 -7.65 6.97 -3.09
CA GLN A 179 -7.48 6.20 -1.86
C GLN A 179 -8.37 6.75 -0.74
N MET A 180 -8.39 8.07 -0.52
CA MET A 180 -9.24 8.66 0.51
C MET A 180 -10.74 8.40 0.26
N VAL A 181 -11.22 8.61 -0.97
CA VAL A 181 -12.64 8.44 -1.34
C VAL A 181 -13.10 7.01 -1.18
N ILE A 182 -12.25 6.01 -1.46
CA ILE A 182 -12.60 4.59 -1.34
C ILE A 182 -12.39 4.05 0.07
N TYR A 183 -11.29 4.42 0.74
CA TYR A 183 -11.02 3.94 2.10
C TYR A 183 -12.01 4.50 3.11
N PHE A 184 -12.47 5.75 2.95
CA PHE A 184 -13.42 6.36 3.89
C PHE A 184 -14.72 5.55 4.10
N PRO A 185 -15.52 5.21 3.06
CA PRO A 185 -16.73 4.40 3.22
C PRO A 185 -16.41 2.98 3.70
N ILE A 186 -15.31 2.37 3.23
CA ILE A 186 -14.92 1.02 3.64
C ILE A 186 -14.52 1.00 5.11
N TYR A 187 -13.78 1.99 5.60
CA TYR A 187 -13.45 2.09 7.02
C TYR A 187 -14.69 2.28 7.88
N LYS A 188 -15.72 2.99 7.40
CA LYS A 188 -17.00 3.09 8.10
C LYS A 188 -17.75 1.75 8.18
N ILE A 189 -17.58 0.87 7.18
CA ILE A 189 -18.15 -0.50 7.18
C ILE A 189 -17.33 -1.42 8.10
N ILE A 190 -15.99 -1.30 8.09
CA ILE A 190 -15.07 -2.11 8.90
C ILE A 190 -15.12 -1.73 10.38
N PHE A 191 -15.15 -0.43 10.65
CA PHE A 191 -15.28 0.21 11.95
C PHE A 191 -16.58 1.01 11.93
N PRO A 192 -17.74 0.34 12.05
CA PRO A 192 -18.92 1.09 12.43
C PRO A 192 -18.55 1.74 13.77
N GLU A 193 -18.50 3.07 13.80
CA GLU A 193 -18.49 3.81 15.05
C GLU A 193 -19.76 3.37 15.76
N GLY A 194 -19.63 2.37 16.62
CA GLY A 194 -20.66 2.04 17.57
C GLY A 194 -20.93 3.33 18.31
N GLU A 195 -22.16 3.80 18.18
CA GLU A 195 -22.84 4.68 19.11
C GLU A 195 -22.05 4.76 20.41
N ALA A 196 -21.31 5.87 20.56
CA ALA A 196 -20.87 6.29 21.87
C ALA A 196 -22.09 6.20 22.77
N THR A 197 -21.90 5.52 23.89
CA THR A 197 -22.81 5.18 24.98
C THR A 197 -23.54 6.39 25.60
N GLU A 198 -24.13 7.31 24.83
CA GLU A 198 -24.61 8.59 25.36
C GLU A 198 -25.75 9.24 24.55
N ARG A 199 -26.85 8.50 24.39
CA ARG A 199 -28.25 8.99 24.46
C ARG A 199 -29.08 7.77 24.90
N ALA A 200 -29.67 7.60 26.06
CA ALA A 200 -30.01 8.40 27.23
C ALA A 200 -30.15 7.35 28.38
N SER A 201 -29.65 7.56 29.60
CA SER A 201 -30.41 8.19 30.70
C SER A 201 -31.92 7.96 30.62
#